data_AF-A0A9D1ETN9-F1
#
_entry.id   AF-A0A9D1ETN9-F1
#
_cell.length_a   1.000
_cell.length_b   1.000
_cell.length_c   1.000
_cell.angle_alpha   90.00
_cell.angle_beta   90.00
_cell.angle_gamma   90.00
#
_symmetry.space_group_name_H-M   'P 1'
#
loop_
_entity.id
_entity.type
_entity.pdbx_description
1 polymer ?
#
loop_
_entity_poly.entity_id
_entity_poly.type
_entity_poly.pdbx_seq_one_letter_code
_entity_poly.pdbx_strand_id
1 'polypeptide(L)'
;MHSYLRAIGFSSLKKESEVNQLLQETFRDYTERNAVRLDKQSAFVEYTKEFADDMGITVCGEMDENGFHQEYYFPYFRGTGISTREALTVEKQGSRESYAGVCEDMRVGVSLIFYVQNTAKYKKEQILNQLVQQNINTTFSGLSIQGKILLPVRKSEEQVISGREASVKRTQMMAKARMGDEEAIESLTLEDIDLYSMVTQRLHQEDVFTIVDTFFMPYGMECDQYQIMGIINHVTTVRNPYTGEFVYQMNLECNDMTFDICINKADLTGEPAEGRRFKGVIWLQGRINFED
;
A
#
# COMPACT_ATOMS: atom_id res chain seq x y z
N MET A 1 -4.11 -2.05 -20.57
CA MET A 1 -4.42 -0.79 -19.85
C MET A 1 -4.34 -1.09 -18.37
N HIS A 2 -3.65 -0.24 -17.59
CA HIS A 2 -3.49 -0.49 -16.16
C HIS A 2 -4.81 -0.27 -15.41
N SER A 3 -5.38 -1.32 -14.81
CA SER A 3 -6.73 -1.29 -14.20
C SER A 3 -6.88 -0.24 -13.10
N TYR A 4 -5.79 0.09 -12.40
CA TYR A 4 -5.77 1.06 -11.30
C TYR A 4 -5.71 2.53 -11.74
N LEU A 5 -5.63 2.86 -13.04
CA LEU A 5 -5.72 4.26 -13.50
C LEU A 5 -7.04 4.92 -13.05
N ARG A 6 -8.12 4.14 -12.97
CA ARG A 6 -9.40 4.62 -12.47
C ARG A 6 -9.32 5.13 -11.03
N ALA A 7 -8.47 4.53 -10.19
CA ALA A 7 -8.36 4.88 -8.77
C ALA A 7 -7.90 6.33 -8.58
N ILE A 8 -7.05 6.82 -9.48
CA ILE A 8 -6.54 8.21 -9.50
C ILE A 8 -7.37 9.14 -10.40
N GLY A 9 -8.62 8.77 -10.71
CA GLY A 9 -9.55 9.65 -11.42
C GLY A 9 -9.52 9.54 -12.95
N PHE A 10 -9.00 8.46 -13.53
CA PHE A 10 -9.04 8.21 -14.98
C PHE A 10 -10.05 7.12 -15.38
N SER A 11 -11.21 7.05 -14.71
CA SER A 11 -12.19 5.98 -14.97
C SER A 11 -12.88 6.13 -16.34
N SER A 12 -12.89 7.35 -16.89
CA SER A 12 -13.45 7.62 -18.22
C SER A 12 -12.57 7.17 -19.38
N LEU A 13 -11.27 6.91 -19.16
CA LEU A 13 -10.35 6.49 -20.21
C LEU A 13 -10.64 5.06 -20.64
N LYS A 14 -11.05 4.87 -21.90
CA LYS A 14 -11.42 3.55 -22.43
C LYS A 14 -10.59 3.14 -23.63
N LYS A 15 -10.00 4.10 -24.35
CA LYS A 15 -9.21 3.84 -25.56
C LYS A 15 -7.73 3.88 -25.27
N GLU A 16 -6.99 2.96 -25.88
CA GLU A 16 -5.52 2.92 -25.79
C GLU A 16 -4.88 4.21 -26.31
N SER A 17 -5.49 4.86 -27.32
CA SER A 17 -5.03 6.16 -27.82
C SER A 17 -5.06 7.27 -26.78
N GLU A 18 -6.08 7.28 -25.91
CA GLU A 18 -6.22 8.29 -24.85
C GLU A 18 -5.16 8.08 -23.77
N VAL A 19 -4.89 6.81 -23.43
CA VAL A 19 -3.81 6.47 -22.51
C VAL A 19 -2.46 6.85 -23.11
N ASN A 20 -2.20 6.55 -24.37
CA ASN A 20 -0.94 6.92 -25.01
C ASN A 20 -0.73 8.44 -25.06
N GLN A 21 -1.79 9.24 -25.23
CA GLN A 21 -1.71 10.70 -25.11
C GLN A 21 -1.31 11.11 -23.68
N LEU A 22 -1.92 10.51 -22.67
CA LEU A 22 -1.58 10.76 -21.26
C LEU A 22 -0.12 10.42 -20.96
N LEU A 23 0.38 9.28 -21.45
CA LEU A 23 1.78 8.87 -21.27
C LEU A 23 2.76 9.80 -21.99
N GLN A 24 2.41 10.25 -23.21
CA GLN A 24 3.19 11.26 -23.93
C GLN A 24 3.22 12.59 -23.19
N GLU A 25 2.11 12.99 -22.57
CA GLU A 25 2.07 14.19 -21.75
C GLU A 25 2.93 14.03 -20.49
N THR A 26 2.88 12.88 -19.82
CA THR A 26 3.77 12.56 -18.69
C THR A 26 5.24 12.65 -19.08
N PHE A 27 5.61 12.21 -20.29
CA PHE A 27 6.98 12.33 -20.77
C PHE A 27 7.38 13.78 -21.13
N ARG A 28 6.46 14.57 -21.71
CA ARG A 28 6.75 15.94 -22.17
C ARG A 28 6.79 16.97 -21.04
N ASP A 29 5.93 16.80 -20.04
CA ASP A 29 5.68 17.77 -18.96
C ASP A 29 5.69 17.04 -17.61
N TYR A 30 6.83 16.40 -17.31
CA TYR A 30 7.05 15.67 -16.08
C TYR A 30 7.28 16.60 -14.90
N THR A 31 6.86 16.18 -13.71
CA THR A 31 7.10 16.88 -12.44
C THR A 31 8.43 16.46 -11.83
N GLU A 32 8.77 15.18 -11.93
CA GLU A 32 10.02 14.60 -11.41
C GLU A 32 10.62 13.66 -12.45
N ARG A 33 11.96 13.67 -12.55
CA ARG A 33 12.72 12.75 -13.41
C ARG A 33 13.84 12.12 -12.59
N ASN A 34 13.87 10.80 -12.55
CA ASN A 34 14.95 10.03 -11.94
C ASN A 34 15.63 9.18 -13.02
N ALA A 35 16.96 9.08 -12.98
CA ALA A 35 17.73 8.30 -13.94
C ALA A 35 18.90 7.59 -13.28
N VAL A 36 19.14 6.35 -13.69
CA VAL A 36 20.28 5.55 -13.28
C VAL A 36 20.96 4.98 -14.51
N ARG A 37 22.28 5.17 -14.58
CA ARG A 37 23.09 4.61 -15.64
C ARG A 37 23.13 3.09 -15.50
N LEU A 38 22.72 2.37 -16.55
CA LEU A 38 22.86 0.91 -16.63
C LEU A 38 24.25 0.59 -17.17
N ASP A 39 24.54 1.09 -18.38
CA ASP A 39 25.78 0.84 -19.10
C ASP A 39 26.42 2.13 -19.63
N LYS A 40 27.50 2.01 -20.41
CA LYS A 40 28.15 3.19 -21.01
C LYS A 40 27.22 3.98 -21.94
N GLN A 41 26.28 3.32 -22.59
CA GLN A 41 25.40 3.88 -23.63
C GLN A 41 23.92 3.95 -23.24
N SER A 42 23.52 3.37 -22.11
CA SER A 42 22.12 3.37 -21.70
C SER A 42 21.88 3.68 -20.23
N ALA A 43 20.71 4.26 -19.96
CA ALA A 43 20.26 4.61 -18.63
C ALA A 43 18.79 4.24 -18.44
N PHE A 44 18.46 3.67 -17.29
CA PHE A 44 17.07 3.51 -16.85
C PHE A 44 16.54 4.87 -16.39
N VAL A 45 15.37 5.28 -16.88
CA VAL A 45 14.76 6.58 -16.58
C VAL A 45 13.30 6.42 -16.18
N GLU A 46 12.92 7.16 -15.14
CA GLU A 46 11.55 7.31 -14.65
C GLU A 46 11.10 8.76 -14.86
N TYR A 47 10.01 8.94 -15.59
CA TYR A 47 9.31 10.21 -15.74
C TYR A 47 8.02 10.16 -14.93
N THR A 48 7.93 11.02 -13.94
CA THR A 48 6.79 11.07 -13.01
C THR A 48 6.05 12.37 -13.23
N LYS A 49 4.76 12.29 -13.57
CA LYS A 49 3.87 13.45 -13.63
C LYS A 49 2.82 13.35 -12.54
N GLU A 50 2.71 14.41 -11.75
CA GLU A 50 1.64 14.58 -10.78
C GLU A 50 0.41 15.15 -11.51
N PHE A 51 -0.73 14.48 -11.37
CA PHE A 51 -1.99 14.94 -11.95
C PHE A 51 -2.88 15.63 -10.92
N ALA A 52 -2.75 15.27 -9.64
CA ALA A 52 -3.31 16.01 -8.52
C ALA A 52 -2.51 15.68 -7.26
N ASP A 53 -2.79 16.37 -6.16
CA ASP A 53 -2.08 16.24 -4.88
C ASP A 53 -1.76 14.77 -4.55
N ASP A 54 -0.46 14.45 -4.47
CA ASP A 54 0.11 13.15 -4.12
C ASP A 54 -0.24 11.98 -5.08
N MET A 55 -0.92 12.20 -6.21
CA MET A 55 -1.27 11.15 -7.15
C MET A 55 -0.89 11.46 -8.60
N GLY A 56 -0.45 10.43 -9.32
CA GLY A 56 -0.03 10.62 -10.70
C GLY A 56 0.35 9.35 -11.43
N ILE A 57 1.13 9.51 -12.49
CA ILE A 57 1.62 8.40 -13.33
C ILE A 57 3.13 8.48 -13.46
N THR A 58 3.77 7.34 -13.32
CA THR A 58 5.19 7.15 -13.62
C THR A 58 5.34 6.34 -14.90
N VAL A 59 6.14 6.83 -15.82
CA VAL A 59 6.54 6.14 -17.05
C VAL A 59 8.00 5.74 -16.94
N CYS A 60 8.27 4.44 -17.10
CA CYS A 60 9.59 3.85 -16.97
C CYS A 60 10.07 3.35 -18.33
N GLY A 61 11.36 3.50 -18.57
CA GLY A 61 11.98 3.00 -19.79
C GLY A 61 13.49 3.17 -19.81
N GLU A 62 14.07 2.79 -20.93
CA GLU A 62 15.49 2.94 -21.20
C GLU A 62 15.73 4.18 -22.07
N MET A 63 16.78 4.94 -21.75
CA MET A 63 17.27 6.03 -22.57
C MET A 63 18.61 5.60 -23.18
N ASP A 64 18.66 5.54 -24.50
CA ASP A 64 19.85 5.22 -25.27
C ASP A 64 20.23 6.39 -26.23
N GLU A 65 21.12 6.13 -27.20
CA GLU A 65 21.51 7.12 -28.22
C GLU A 65 20.37 7.48 -29.20
N ASN A 66 19.37 6.61 -29.36
CA ASN A 66 18.23 6.79 -30.25
C ASN A 66 17.05 7.49 -29.58
N GLY A 67 17.04 7.54 -28.25
CA GLY A 67 16.10 8.31 -27.44
C GLY A 67 15.50 7.48 -26.31
N PHE A 68 14.29 7.86 -25.90
CA PHE A 68 13.59 7.21 -24.82
C PHE A 68 12.70 6.07 -25.34
N HIS A 69 12.98 4.86 -24.87
CA HIS A 69 12.22 3.65 -25.14
C HIS A 69 11.36 3.31 -23.92
N GLN A 70 10.07 3.64 -24.00
CA GLN A 70 9.11 3.31 -22.95
C GLN A 70 8.95 1.79 -22.80
N GLU A 71 9.12 1.26 -21.58
CA GLU A 71 8.92 -0.15 -21.27
C GLU A 71 7.57 -0.40 -20.59
N TYR A 72 7.26 0.38 -19.55
CA TYR A 72 6.04 0.24 -18.77
C TYR A 72 5.65 1.55 -18.08
N TYR A 73 4.45 1.59 -17.54
CA TYR A 73 3.96 2.70 -16.73
C TYR A 73 3.08 2.16 -15.60
N PHE A 74 2.94 2.95 -14.54
CA PHE A 74 2.02 2.65 -13.45
C PHE A 74 1.43 3.93 -12.85
N PRO A 75 0.16 3.91 -12.41
CA PRO A 75 -0.38 4.94 -11.53
C PRO A 75 0.25 4.82 -10.14
N TYR A 76 0.47 5.94 -9.47
CA TYR A 76 0.95 5.97 -8.10
C TYR A 76 0.08 6.87 -7.24
N PHE A 77 0.10 6.58 -5.94
CA PHE A 77 -0.35 7.48 -4.89
C PHE A 77 0.75 7.53 -3.82
N ARG A 78 1.10 8.73 -3.35
CA ARG A 78 2.12 8.93 -2.32
C ARG A 78 1.43 9.02 -0.98
N GLY A 79 1.68 8.02 -0.13
CA GLY A 79 1.23 8.05 1.25
C GLY A 79 1.98 9.08 2.07
N THR A 80 1.43 9.39 3.22
CA THR A 80 1.99 10.29 4.24
C THR A 80 2.52 9.48 5.43
N GLY A 81 3.67 9.90 5.97
CA GLY A 81 4.26 9.27 7.15
C GLY A 81 5.03 7.97 6.88
N ILE A 82 5.38 7.27 7.96
CA ILE A 82 6.18 6.04 7.93
C ILE A 82 5.31 4.89 8.40
N SER A 83 5.05 3.92 7.51
CA SER A 83 4.22 2.76 7.83
C SER A 83 5.02 1.68 8.59
N THR A 84 6.27 1.45 8.17
CA THR A 84 7.15 0.47 8.82
C THR A 84 8.62 0.90 8.78
N ARG A 85 9.36 0.44 9.80
CA ARG A 85 10.82 0.54 9.93
C ARG A 85 11.49 -0.84 9.94
N GLU A 86 10.72 -1.88 9.64
CA GLU A 86 11.23 -3.25 9.58
C GLU A 86 12.16 -3.43 8.37
N ALA A 87 13.04 -4.42 8.46
CA ALA A 87 13.97 -4.73 7.39
C ALA A 87 13.22 -5.08 6.10
N LEU A 88 13.72 -4.55 4.98
CA LEU A 88 13.15 -4.70 3.66
C LEU A 88 14.10 -5.48 2.75
N THR A 89 13.57 -6.50 2.07
CA THR A 89 14.23 -7.15 0.95
C THR A 89 13.59 -6.64 -0.33
N VAL A 90 14.37 -6.29 -1.35
CA VAL A 90 13.85 -5.85 -2.64
C VAL A 90 14.27 -6.86 -3.71
N GLU A 91 13.29 -7.40 -4.43
CA GLU A 91 13.47 -8.41 -5.45
C GLU A 91 12.99 -7.91 -6.82
N LYS A 92 13.69 -8.32 -7.88
CA LYS A 92 13.28 -7.98 -9.25
C LYS A 92 12.07 -8.84 -9.64
N GLN A 93 11.00 -8.18 -10.08
CA GLN A 93 9.76 -8.84 -10.47
C GLN A 93 9.72 -9.03 -11.99
N GLY A 94 9.79 -10.29 -12.44
CA GLY A 94 9.66 -10.66 -13.84
C GLY A 94 10.87 -10.25 -14.70
N SER A 95 10.63 -9.97 -15.99
CA SER A 95 11.67 -9.62 -16.96
C SER A 95 11.95 -8.13 -17.10
N ARG A 96 11.05 -7.27 -16.61
CA ARG A 96 11.17 -5.81 -16.68
C ARG A 96 11.99 -5.27 -15.52
N GLU A 97 12.40 -4.02 -15.58
CA GLU A 97 13.04 -3.32 -14.47
C GLU A 97 12.05 -2.89 -13.36
N SER A 98 11.06 -3.73 -13.07
CA SER A 98 10.11 -3.57 -11.95
C SER A 98 10.57 -4.35 -10.73
N TYR A 99 10.37 -3.80 -9.54
CA TYR A 99 10.82 -4.39 -8.27
C TYR A 99 9.67 -4.52 -7.28
N ALA A 100 9.69 -5.60 -6.51
CA ALA A 100 8.81 -5.84 -5.39
C ALA A 100 9.60 -5.74 -4.08
N GLY A 101 9.06 -5.03 -3.12
CA GLY A 101 9.58 -4.99 -1.76
C GLY A 101 8.88 -6.05 -0.92
N VAL A 102 9.65 -6.76 -0.09
CA VAL A 102 9.17 -7.76 0.86
C VAL A 102 9.63 -7.36 2.25
N CYS A 103 8.69 -7.13 3.15
CA CYS A 103 9.00 -6.89 4.57
C CYS A 103 8.10 -7.74 5.47
N GLU A 104 8.63 -8.11 6.63
CA GLU A 104 7.89 -8.84 7.66
C GLU A 104 7.55 -7.90 8.82
N ASP A 105 6.30 -7.45 8.90
CA ASP A 105 5.81 -6.67 10.03
C ASP A 105 4.91 -7.54 10.92
N MET A 106 5.32 -7.72 12.18
CA MET A 106 4.63 -8.59 13.13
C MET A 106 3.19 -8.13 13.41
N ARG A 107 2.88 -6.84 13.21
CA ARG A 107 1.55 -6.29 13.44
C ARG A 107 0.50 -6.82 12.45
N VAL A 108 0.91 -7.13 11.22
CA VAL A 108 0.00 -7.67 10.20
C VAL A 108 -0.04 -9.20 10.24
N GLY A 109 1.03 -9.83 10.73
CA GLY A 109 1.10 -11.30 10.85
C GLY A 109 1.25 -12.04 9.52
N VAL A 110 1.47 -11.33 8.41
CA VAL A 110 1.77 -11.87 7.08
C VAL A 110 2.95 -11.11 6.46
N SER A 111 3.70 -11.77 5.58
CA SER A 111 4.73 -11.09 4.79
C SER A 111 4.07 -10.10 3.83
N LEU A 112 4.46 -8.83 3.93
CA LEU A 112 3.96 -7.75 3.08
C LEU A 112 4.83 -7.70 1.83
N ILE A 113 4.21 -7.89 0.68
CA ILE A 113 4.82 -7.77 -0.65
C ILE A 113 4.16 -6.58 -1.32
N PHE A 114 4.96 -5.65 -1.83
CA PHE A 114 4.43 -4.41 -2.41
C PHE A 114 5.22 -3.97 -3.63
N TYR A 115 4.56 -3.21 -4.49
CA TYR A 115 5.20 -2.63 -5.67
C TYR A 115 6.07 -1.43 -5.29
N VAL A 116 7.36 -1.43 -5.67
CA VAL A 116 8.30 -0.34 -5.34
C VAL A 116 8.12 0.83 -6.31
N GLN A 117 7.73 1.99 -5.79
CA GLN A 117 7.46 3.19 -6.60
C GLN A 117 8.72 3.91 -7.09
N ASN A 118 9.85 3.82 -6.38
CA ASN A 118 11.06 4.61 -6.63
C ASN A 118 12.27 3.72 -7.00
N THR A 119 12.11 2.94 -8.07
CA THR A 119 13.11 1.96 -8.50
C THR A 119 14.43 2.59 -8.93
N ALA A 120 14.39 3.72 -9.64
CA ALA A 120 15.61 4.43 -10.03
C ALA A 120 16.42 4.88 -8.79
N LYS A 121 15.77 5.40 -7.75
CA LYS A 121 16.47 5.78 -6.51
C LYS A 121 17.10 4.55 -5.83
N TYR A 122 16.35 3.45 -5.71
CA TYR A 122 16.87 2.20 -5.15
C TYR A 122 18.12 1.70 -5.89
N LYS A 123 18.10 1.66 -7.23
CA LYS A 123 19.27 1.25 -8.02
C LYS A 123 20.47 2.15 -7.84
N LYS A 124 20.24 3.47 -7.73
CA LYS A 124 21.31 4.44 -7.51
C LYS A 124 22.03 4.15 -6.19
N GLU A 125 21.27 3.91 -5.13
CA GLU A 125 21.82 3.57 -3.81
C GLU A 125 22.50 2.19 -3.77
N GLN A 126 21.99 1.24 -4.57
CA GLN A 126 22.63 -0.06 -4.76
C GLN A 126 24.02 0.07 -5.40
N ILE A 127 24.15 0.92 -6.44
CA ILE A 127 25.44 1.20 -7.09
C ILE A 127 26.40 1.93 -6.13
N LEU A 128 25.88 2.81 -5.29
CA LEU A 128 26.65 3.57 -4.30
C LEU A 128 27.10 2.72 -3.10
N ASN A 129 26.67 1.45 -3.00
CA ASN A 129 26.95 0.52 -1.89
C ASN A 129 26.54 1.05 -0.50
N GLN A 130 25.63 2.03 -0.42
CA GLN A 130 25.18 2.63 0.85
C GLN A 130 24.07 1.85 1.56
N LEU A 131 23.49 0.83 0.91
CA LEU A 131 22.37 0.04 1.44
C LEU A 131 22.71 -0.82 2.67
N VAL A 132 23.98 -1.00 3.03
CA VAL A 132 24.39 -2.00 4.04
C VAL A 132 24.19 -1.51 5.50
N GLN A 133 23.87 -0.24 5.76
CA GLN A 133 23.87 0.29 7.14
C GLN A 133 22.74 1.27 7.52
N GLN A 134 21.77 1.57 6.65
CA GLN A 134 20.74 2.56 7.00
C GLN A 134 19.45 1.92 7.52
N ASN A 135 18.83 2.57 8.50
CA ASN A 135 17.47 2.30 8.97
C ASN A 135 16.47 2.77 7.90
N ILE A 136 16.43 2.04 6.79
CA ILE A 136 15.51 2.29 5.70
C ILE A 136 14.09 2.12 6.24
N ASN A 137 13.24 3.09 5.98
CA ASN A 137 11.83 3.03 6.33
C ASN A 137 10.97 3.09 5.08
N THR A 138 9.76 2.55 5.19
CA THR A 138 8.85 2.41 4.05
C THR A 138 7.52 3.08 4.34
N THR A 139 7.04 3.83 3.35
CA THR A 139 5.69 4.42 3.34
C THR A 139 4.81 3.59 2.43
N PHE A 140 3.75 2.99 3.00
CA PHE A 140 2.77 2.22 2.23
C PHE A 140 1.65 3.10 1.70
N SER A 141 1.23 2.78 0.48
CA SER A 141 0.12 3.40 -0.20
C SER A 141 -0.67 2.34 -0.95
N GLY A 142 -1.99 2.52 -1.07
CA GLY A 142 -2.88 1.57 -1.72
C GLY A 142 -3.71 2.26 -2.80
N LEU A 143 -3.77 1.67 -3.99
CA LEU A 143 -4.76 2.05 -4.99
C LEU A 143 -5.93 1.05 -4.94
N SER A 144 -7.16 1.54 -4.81
CA SER A 144 -8.35 0.69 -4.78
C SER A 144 -9.24 0.95 -5.98
N ILE A 145 -9.78 -0.12 -6.55
CA ILE A 145 -10.76 -0.07 -7.65
C ILE A 145 -12.20 -0.34 -7.17
N GLN A 146 -12.37 -0.78 -5.93
CA GLN A 146 -13.68 -1.05 -5.34
C GLN A 146 -13.58 -1.03 -3.81
N GLY A 147 -14.45 -0.21 -3.20
CA GLY A 147 -14.52 -0.07 -1.76
C GLY A 147 -15.94 0.05 -1.25
N LYS A 148 -16.14 -0.29 0.02
CA LYS A 148 -17.38 -0.07 0.76
C LYS A 148 -17.07 0.57 2.10
N ILE A 149 -17.88 1.53 2.51
CA ILE A 149 -17.83 2.12 3.84
C ILE A 149 -18.79 1.39 4.76
N LEU A 150 -18.27 0.94 5.90
CA LEU A 150 -19.00 0.30 6.97
C LEU A 150 -19.11 1.25 8.16
N LEU A 151 -20.17 1.10 8.94
CA LEU A 151 -20.34 1.85 10.17
C LEU A 151 -19.30 1.43 11.22
N PRO A 152 -18.95 2.34 12.15
CA PRO A 152 -18.11 2.01 13.30
C PRO A 152 -18.75 0.90 14.14
N VAL A 153 -17.92 0.07 14.76
CA VAL A 153 -18.36 -0.85 15.81
C VAL A 153 -18.48 -0.06 17.11
N ARG A 154 -19.64 -0.12 17.77
CA ARG A 154 -19.81 0.51 19.08
C ARG A 154 -19.05 -0.29 20.12
N LYS A 155 -18.09 0.35 20.79
CA LYS A 155 -17.31 -0.21 21.89
C LYS A 155 -17.47 0.67 23.13
N SER A 156 -17.51 0.07 24.32
CA SER A 156 -17.41 0.83 25.57
C SER A 156 -15.97 1.30 25.80
N GLU A 157 -15.77 2.33 26.63
CA GLU A 157 -14.43 2.82 26.97
C GLU A 157 -13.55 1.72 27.59
N GLU A 158 -14.14 0.89 28.45
CA GLU A 158 -13.47 -0.28 29.05
C GLU A 158 -13.00 -1.28 27.98
N GLN A 159 -13.81 -1.55 26.95
CA GLN A 159 -13.46 -2.46 25.86
C GLN A 159 -12.33 -1.90 25.00
N VAL A 160 -12.27 -0.57 24.81
CA VAL A 160 -11.19 0.07 24.05
C VAL A 160 -9.86 -0.02 24.81
N ILE A 161 -9.87 0.26 26.12
CA ILE A 161 -8.67 0.19 26.96
C ILE A 161 -8.16 -1.26 27.04
N SER A 162 -9.07 -2.19 27.38
CA SER A 162 -8.76 -3.62 27.47
C SER A 162 -8.22 -4.18 26.16
N GLY A 163 -8.81 -3.79 25.01
CA GLY A 163 -8.32 -4.20 23.69
C GLY A 163 -6.91 -3.70 23.37
N ARG A 164 -6.58 -2.47 23.79
CA ARG A 164 -5.26 -1.90 23.59
C ARG A 164 -4.19 -2.59 24.44
N GLU A 165 -4.50 -2.87 25.71
CA GLU A 165 -3.62 -3.64 26.59
C GLU A 165 -3.39 -5.07 26.07
N ALA A 166 -4.44 -5.71 25.57
CA ALA A 166 -4.34 -7.03 24.96
C ALA A 166 -3.44 -7.04 23.71
N SER A 167 -3.55 -6.03 22.83
CA SER A 167 -2.68 -5.91 21.64
C SER A 167 -1.20 -5.81 22.05
N VAL A 168 -0.88 -4.91 23.00
CA VAL A 168 0.50 -4.72 23.49
C VAL A 168 1.04 -6.01 24.12
N LYS A 169 0.24 -6.69 24.96
CA LYS A 169 0.65 -7.95 25.59
C LYS A 169 0.90 -9.03 24.53
N ARG A 170 0.03 -9.13 23.51
CA ARG A 170 0.19 -10.07 22.40
C ARG A 170 1.48 -9.81 21.64
N THR A 171 1.80 -8.56 21.28
CA THR A 171 3.04 -8.21 20.59
C THR A 171 4.28 -8.61 21.40
N GLN A 172 4.27 -8.38 22.72
CA GLN A 172 5.36 -8.78 23.61
C GLN A 172 5.54 -10.31 23.65
N MET A 173 4.45 -11.07 23.74
CA MET A 173 4.50 -12.53 23.74
C MET A 173 5.00 -13.08 22.41
N MET A 174 4.59 -12.49 21.28
CA MET A 174 5.10 -12.89 19.96
C MET A 174 6.60 -12.62 19.81
N ALA A 175 7.11 -11.52 20.36
CA ALA A 175 8.54 -11.23 20.35
C ALA A 175 9.34 -12.26 21.17
N LYS A 176 8.82 -12.67 22.34
CA LYS A 176 9.42 -13.73 23.16
C LYS A 176 9.37 -15.10 22.47
N ALA A 177 8.24 -15.44 21.84
CA ALA A 177 8.09 -16.68 21.09
C ALA A 177 9.11 -16.79 19.94
N ARG A 178 9.42 -15.69 19.25
CA ARG A 178 10.50 -15.64 18.24
C ARG A 178 11.89 -15.96 18.82
N MET A 179 12.12 -15.67 20.10
CA MET A 179 13.36 -16.02 20.80
C MET A 179 13.40 -17.46 21.31
N GLY A 180 12.35 -18.26 21.04
CA GLY A 180 12.25 -19.66 21.45
C GLY A 180 11.72 -19.89 22.86
N ASP A 181 11.03 -18.91 23.44
CA ASP A 181 10.37 -19.04 24.75
C ASP A 181 9.15 -19.97 24.67
N GLU A 182 9.27 -21.18 25.23
CA GLU A 182 8.20 -22.20 25.25
C GLU A 182 6.94 -21.72 25.99
N GLU A 183 7.08 -20.99 27.11
CA GLU A 183 5.91 -20.51 27.87
C GLU A 183 5.10 -19.50 27.04
N ALA A 184 5.79 -18.63 26.29
CA ALA A 184 5.13 -17.68 25.39
C ALA A 184 4.42 -18.39 24.23
N ILE A 185 5.02 -19.45 23.68
CA ILE A 185 4.41 -20.26 22.62
C ILE A 185 3.14 -20.95 23.13
N GLU A 186 3.22 -21.62 24.28
CA GLU A 186 2.06 -22.30 24.89
C GLU A 186 0.92 -21.32 25.19
N SER A 187 1.23 -20.18 25.81
CA SER A 187 0.23 -19.15 26.13
C SER A 187 -0.46 -18.61 24.88
N LEU A 188 0.31 -18.32 23.81
CA LEU A 188 -0.28 -17.89 22.53
C LEU A 188 -1.19 -18.97 21.93
N THR A 189 -0.80 -20.25 21.99
CA THR A 189 -1.63 -21.34 21.46
C THR A 189 -2.94 -21.52 22.22
N LEU A 190 -2.92 -21.37 23.55
CA LEU A 190 -4.13 -21.45 24.36
C LEU A 190 -5.06 -20.27 24.08
N GLU A 191 -4.51 -19.06 23.99
CA GLU A 191 -5.27 -17.86 23.63
C GLU A 191 -5.92 -17.99 22.24
N ASP A 192 -5.21 -18.54 21.24
CA ASP A 192 -5.76 -18.73 19.89
C ASP A 192 -6.89 -19.79 19.86
N ILE A 193 -6.80 -20.86 20.67
CA ILE A 193 -7.88 -21.86 20.81
C ILE A 193 -9.15 -21.22 21.41
N ASP A 194 -8.97 -20.42 22.47
CA ASP A 194 -10.07 -19.72 23.13
C ASP A 194 -10.72 -18.69 22.21
N LEU A 195 -9.90 -17.90 21.49
CA LEU A 195 -10.35 -16.95 20.48
C LEU A 195 -11.17 -17.64 19.38
N TYR A 196 -10.66 -18.75 18.83
CA TYR A 196 -11.35 -19.49 17.78
C TYR A 196 -12.72 -20.00 18.26
N SER A 197 -12.78 -20.53 19.49
CA SER A 197 -14.01 -21.04 20.10
C SER A 197 -15.03 -19.92 20.31
N MET A 198 -14.58 -18.78 20.85
CA MET A 198 -15.41 -17.59 21.07
C MET A 198 -15.96 -17.03 19.74
N VAL A 199 -15.11 -16.87 18.72
CA VAL A 199 -15.51 -16.37 17.40
C VAL A 199 -16.51 -17.32 16.74
N THR A 200 -16.27 -18.63 16.82
CA THR A 200 -17.17 -19.64 16.26
C THR A 200 -18.56 -19.55 16.88
N GLN A 201 -18.67 -19.39 18.20
CA GLN A 201 -19.97 -19.22 18.85
C GLN A 201 -20.67 -17.92 18.42
N ARG A 202 -19.94 -16.80 18.37
CA ARG A 202 -20.49 -15.50 17.96
C ARG A 202 -20.96 -15.48 16.51
N LEU A 203 -20.27 -16.17 15.60
CA LEU A 203 -20.64 -16.27 14.19
C LEU A 203 -22.03 -16.87 13.94
N HIS A 204 -22.58 -17.64 14.89
CA HIS A 204 -23.93 -18.20 14.76
C HIS A 204 -25.04 -17.17 15.01
N GLN A 205 -24.73 -16.10 15.76
CA GLN A 205 -25.72 -15.13 16.24
C GLN A 205 -25.46 -13.70 15.73
N GLU A 206 -24.22 -13.39 15.37
CA GLU A 206 -23.77 -12.05 14.98
C GLU A 206 -23.23 -12.04 13.55
N ASP A 207 -23.38 -10.89 12.87
CA ASP A 207 -22.74 -10.67 11.58
C ASP A 207 -21.21 -10.60 11.70
N VAL A 208 -20.50 -11.16 10.73
CA VAL A 208 -19.03 -11.20 10.68
C VAL A 208 -18.39 -9.81 10.86
N PHE A 209 -18.96 -8.76 10.26
CA PHE A 209 -18.43 -7.39 10.35
C PHE A 209 -18.74 -6.67 11.67
N THR A 210 -19.52 -7.31 12.55
CA THR A 210 -19.73 -6.90 13.94
C THR A 210 -18.72 -7.58 14.87
N ILE A 211 -18.25 -8.76 14.49
CA ILE A 211 -17.23 -9.52 15.24
C ILE A 211 -15.82 -9.01 14.92
N VAL A 212 -15.54 -8.73 13.64
CA VAL A 212 -14.21 -8.33 13.17
C VAL A 212 -14.14 -6.81 13.02
N ASP A 213 -13.15 -6.20 13.67
CA ASP A 213 -12.90 -4.75 13.59
C ASP A 213 -12.07 -4.36 12.37
N THR A 214 -10.89 -4.99 12.24
CA THR A 214 -9.94 -4.76 11.15
C THR A 214 -9.41 -6.10 10.63
N PHE A 215 -9.03 -6.15 9.36
CA PHE A 215 -8.29 -7.29 8.83
C PHE A 215 -7.44 -6.85 7.64
N PHE A 216 -6.38 -7.60 7.40
CA PHE A 216 -5.52 -7.44 6.24
C PHE A 216 -5.13 -8.82 5.75
N MET A 217 -5.49 -9.17 4.51
CA MET A 217 -5.25 -10.51 3.97
C MET A 217 -4.87 -10.46 2.49
N PRO A 218 -3.99 -11.35 2.01
CA PRO A 218 -3.70 -11.49 0.59
C PRO A 218 -4.98 -11.73 -0.23
N TYR A 219 -5.03 -11.16 -1.43
CA TYR A 219 -6.19 -11.28 -2.31
C TYR A 219 -5.78 -11.53 -3.76
N GLY A 220 -6.38 -12.54 -4.38
CA GLY A 220 -6.15 -12.83 -5.80
C GLY A 220 -4.88 -13.62 -6.06
N MET A 221 -4.41 -13.54 -7.31
CA MET A 221 -3.24 -14.28 -7.80
C MET A 221 -1.95 -13.46 -7.75
N GLU A 222 -2.06 -12.14 -7.64
CA GLU A 222 -0.93 -11.22 -7.57
C GLU A 222 -0.49 -11.05 -6.12
N CYS A 223 0.82 -11.10 -5.86
CA CYS A 223 1.36 -11.10 -4.51
C CYS A 223 1.22 -9.74 -3.80
N ASP A 224 1.01 -8.66 -4.54
CA ASP A 224 0.92 -7.28 -4.07
C ASP A 224 -0.53 -6.77 -3.94
N GLN A 225 -1.51 -7.67 -4.03
CA GLN A 225 -2.91 -7.36 -3.84
C GLN A 225 -3.42 -7.86 -2.48
N TYR A 226 -4.11 -6.96 -1.77
CA TYR A 226 -4.63 -7.24 -0.43
C TYR A 226 -6.06 -6.79 -0.28
N GLN A 227 -6.82 -7.54 0.51
CA GLN A 227 -8.09 -7.08 1.04
C GLN A 227 -7.85 -6.48 2.41
N ILE A 228 -8.26 -5.21 2.56
CA ILE A 228 -8.10 -4.46 3.81
C ILE A 228 -9.46 -4.05 4.34
N MET A 229 -9.62 -4.16 5.66
CA MET A 229 -10.65 -3.49 6.42
C MET A 229 -9.99 -2.72 7.56
N GLY A 230 -10.09 -1.40 7.51
CA GLY A 230 -9.43 -0.50 8.47
C GLY A 230 -10.35 0.64 8.90
N ILE A 231 -10.03 1.26 10.03
CA ILE A 231 -10.72 2.44 10.54
C ILE A 231 -10.18 3.66 9.81
N ILE A 232 -11.05 4.55 9.37
CA ILE A 232 -10.68 5.79 8.68
C ILE A 232 -10.31 6.81 9.75
N ASN A 233 -9.05 7.23 9.75
CA ASN A 233 -8.55 8.28 10.64
C ASN A 233 -8.75 9.67 10.02
N HIS A 234 -8.51 9.80 8.71
CA HIS A 234 -8.67 11.06 7.99
C HIS A 234 -9.12 10.80 6.55
N VAL A 235 -9.89 11.73 5.98
CA VAL A 235 -10.31 11.68 4.57
C VAL A 235 -10.15 13.03 3.88
N THR A 236 -9.43 13.04 2.77
CA THR A 236 -9.30 14.19 1.86
C THR A 236 -10.00 13.87 0.56
N THR A 237 -10.71 14.85 0.00
CA THR A 237 -11.28 14.75 -1.35
C THR A 237 -10.48 15.61 -2.29
N VAL A 238 -9.88 14.99 -3.31
CA VAL A 238 -9.09 15.66 -4.35
C VAL A 238 -9.83 15.55 -5.67
N ARG A 239 -9.71 16.58 -6.52
CA ARG A 239 -10.26 16.57 -7.87
C ARG A 239 -9.12 16.41 -8.87
N ASN A 240 -9.20 15.41 -9.74
CA ASN A 240 -8.29 15.30 -10.86
C ASN A 240 -8.62 16.43 -11.87
N PRO A 241 -7.72 17.39 -12.13
CA PRO A 241 -7.96 18.50 -13.03
C PRO A 241 -8.08 18.07 -14.51
N TYR A 242 -7.47 16.94 -14.88
CA TYR A 242 -7.49 16.44 -16.26
C TYR A 242 -8.86 15.88 -16.65
N THR A 243 -9.46 15.05 -15.79
CA THR A 243 -10.76 14.41 -16.05
C THR A 243 -11.93 15.10 -15.34
N GLY A 244 -11.64 15.88 -14.31
CA GLY A 244 -12.64 16.46 -13.41
C GLY A 244 -13.19 15.47 -12.38
N GLU A 245 -12.74 14.22 -12.36
CA GLU A 245 -13.21 13.18 -11.44
C GLU A 245 -12.76 13.46 -10.00
N PHE A 246 -13.61 13.12 -9.02
CA PHE A 246 -13.29 13.24 -7.60
C PHE A 246 -12.72 11.92 -7.07
N VAL A 247 -11.66 12.03 -6.28
CA VAL A 247 -10.93 10.93 -5.70
C VAL A 247 -10.87 11.14 -4.18
N TYR A 248 -11.11 10.07 -3.44
CA TYR A 248 -10.94 10.04 -1.99
C TYR A 248 -9.55 9.51 -1.66
N GLN A 249 -8.83 10.26 -0.85
CA GLN A 249 -7.59 9.85 -0.20
C GLN A 249 -7.89 9.65 1.29
N MET A 250 -7.64 8.45 1.79
CA MET A 250 -8.02 8.06 3.15
C MET A 250 -6.80 7.53 3.89
N ASN A 251 -6.56 8.03 5.09
CA ASN A 251 -5.62 7.43 6.02
C ASN A 251 -6.35 6.38 6.84
N LEU A 252 -5.96 5.12 6.70
CA LEU A 252 -6.56 4.00 7.41
C LEU A 252 -5.64 3.45 8.49
N GLU A 253 -6.22 3.13 9.63
CA GLU A 253 -5.60 2.31 10.67
C GLU A 253 -6.09 0.87 10.56
N CYS A 254 -5.16 -0.05 10.37
CA CYS A 254 -5.42 -1.48 10.33
C CYS A 254 -4.31 -2.20 11.08
N ASN A 255 -4.67 -2.93 12.13
CA ASN A 255 -3.74 -3.70 12.96
C ASN A 255 -2.53 -2.85 13.42
N ASP A 256 -2.76 -1.68 14.04
CA ASP A 256 -1.70 -0.78 14.53
C ASP A 256 -0.71 -0.28 13.45
N MET A 257 -1.10 -0.37 12.17
CA MET A 257 -0.40 0.19 11.03
C MET A 257 -1.26 1.19 10.27
N THR A 258 -0.61 2.20 9.71
CA THR A 258 -1.25 3.21 8.87
C THR A 258 -1.04 2.93 7.38
N PHE A 259 -2.13 2.96 6.63
CA PHE A 259 -2.16 2.78 5.18
C PHE A 259 -2.91 3.94 4.54
N ASP A 260 -2.27 4.63 3.60
CA ASP A 260 -2.94 5.66 2.81
C ASP A 260 -3.53 5.04 1.54
N ILE A 261 -4.84 5.15 1.38
CA ILE A 261 -5.57 4.55 0.28
C ILE A 261 -6.21 5.61 -0.59
N CYS A 262 -6.05 5.46 -1.89
CA CYS A 262 -6.66 6.30 -2.91
C CYS A 262 -7.70 5.49 -3.70
N ILE A 263 -8.92 6.02 -3.80
CA ILE A 263 -10.04 5.41 -4.52
C ILE A 263 -10.88 6.48 -5.21
N ASN A 264 -11.36 6.17 -6.41
CA ASN A 264 -12.30 7.03 -7.11
C ASN A 264 -13.63 7.11 -6.37
N LYS A 265 -14.23 8.30 -6.29
CA LYS A 265 -15.57 8.49 -5.70
C LYS A 265 -16.63 7.61 -6.37
N ALA A 266 -16.52 7.36 -7.68
CA ALA A 266 -17.46 6.51 -8.42
C ALA A 266 -17.37 5.02 -8.03
N ASP A 267 -16.26 4.60 -7.43
CA ASP A 267 -15.96 3.21 -7.06
C ASP A 267 -16.15 2.90 -5.58
N LEU A 268 -16.50 3.93 -4.80
CA LEU A 268 -16.76 3.82 -3.38
C LEU A 268 -18.27 3.75 -3.11
N THR A 269 -18.71 2.68 -2.45
CA THR A 269 -20.09 2.58 -1.95
C THR A 269 -20.18 3.08 -0.52
N GLY A 270 -21.03 4.08 -0.29
CA GLY A 270 -21.20 4.73 1.01
C GLY A 270 -20.33 5.98 1.16
N GLU A 271 -20.51 6.70 2.26
CA GLU A 271 -19.82 7.97 2.51
C GLU A 271 -18.64 7.77 3.46
N PRO A 272 -17.40 8.09 3.06
CA PRO A 272 -16.24 7.99 3.94
C PRO A 272 -16.30 9.11 4.97
N ALA A 273 -16.02 8.78 6.22
CA ALA A 273 -15.92 9.73 7.33
C ALA A 273 -15.01 9.15 8.41
N GLU A 274 -14.41 10.02 9.21
CA GLU A 274 -13.55 9.62 10.33
C GLU A 274 -14.31 8.70 11.31
N GLY A 275 -13.62 7.69 11.81
CA GLY A 275 -14.17 6.62 12.65
C GLY A 275 -15.00 5.56 11.93
N ARG A 276 -15.45 5.80 10.68
CA ARG A 276 -16.05 4.73 9.85
C ARG A 276 -14.98 3.76 9.40
N ARG A 277 -15.40 2.61 8.87
CA ARG A 277 -14.47 1.57 8.39
C ARG A 277 -14.50 1.49 6.88
N PHE A 278 -13.34 1.48 6.24
CA PHE A 278 -13.22 1.17 4.82
C PHE A 278 -12.97 -0.32 4.65
N LYS A 279 -13.68 -0.97 3.72
CA LYS A 279 -13.39 -2.32 3.26
C LYS A 279 -13.19 -2.31 1.75
N GLY A 280 -12.05 -2.76 1.26
CA GLY A 280 -11.77 -2.80 -0.17
C GLY A 280 -10.62 -3.71 -0.53
N VAL A 281 -10.45 -3.92 -1.84
CA VAL A 281 -9.24 -4.54 -2.39
C VAL A 281 -8.30 -3.42 -2.80
N ILE A 282 -7.04 -3.53 -2.41
CA ILE A 282 -5.98 -2.60 -2.74
C ILE A 282 -4.87 -3.30 -3.49
N TRP A 283 -4.27 -2.58 -4.43
CA TRP A 283 -2.92 -2.84 -4.88
C TRP A 283 -1.95 -2.06 -4.00
N LEU A 284 -1.12 -2.79 -3.27
CA LEU A 284 -0.19 -2.23 -2.31
C LEU A 284 1.08 -1.78 -3.01
N GLN A 285 1.39 -0.51 -2.84
CA GLN A 285 2.60 0.14 -3.32
C GLN A 285 3.39 0.67 -2.12
N GLY A 286 4.71 0.73 -2.26
CA GLY A 286 5.58 1.26 -1.23
C GLY A 286 6.64 2.16 -1.81
N ARG A 287 6.89 3.26 -1.12
CA ARG A 287 8.03 4.13 -1.37
C ARG A 287 9.09 3.86 -0.31
N ILE A 288 10.29 3.54 -0.77
CA ILE A 288 11.44 3.33 0.10
C ILE A 288 12.04 4.69 0.40
N ASN A 289 12.13 5.06 1.68
CA ASN A 289 12.69 6.33 2.10
C ASN A 289 14.18 6.16 2.38
N PHE A 290 15.00 6.67 1.46
CA PHE A 290 16.45 6.78 1.62
C PHE A 290 16.76 8.09 2.35
N GLU A 291 17.78 8.09 3.22
CA GLU A 291 18.28 9.34 3.80
C GLU A 291 19.02 10.14 2.72
N ASP A 292 18.69 11.42 2.57
CA ASP A 292 19.36 12.35 1.64
C ASP A 292 20.75 12.80 2.14
#